data_AF-A0A7Y7D641-F1
#
_entry.id   AF-A0A7Y7D641-F1
#
_cell.length_a   1.000
_cell.length_b   1.000
_cell.length_c   1.000
_cell.angle_alpha   90.00
_cell.angle_beta   90.00
_cell.angle_gamma   90.00
#
_symmetry.space_group_name_H-M   'P 1'
#
loop_
_entity.id
_entity.type
_entity.pdbx_description
1 polymer ?
#
loop_
_entity_poly.entity_id
_entity_poly.type
_entity_poly.pdbx_seq_one_letter_code
_entity_poly.pdbx_strand_id
1 'polypeptide(L)'
;MHEMEASSEMLLESHFIWHEIRVGDLITLEANLEDDGLLLLSHDRPYQVLAKLDLAPGNQVFVVQSDITGDLVYVHPFLVASYDNSPDPSPVM
;
A
#
# COMPACT_ATOMS: atom_id res chain seq x y z
N MET A 1 20.97 -19.35 11.29
CA MET A 1 21.24 -18.65 10.01
C MET A 1 19.97 -18.45 9.16
N HIS A 2 18.75 -18.68 9.68
CA HIS A 2 17.50 -18.56 8.92
C HIS A 2 16.84 -17.16 8.93
N GLU A 3 17.27 -16.23 9.81
CA GLU A 3 16.63 -14.91 9.95
C GLU A 3 17.02 -13.89 8.87
N MET A 4 18.18 -14.05 8.22
CA MET A 4 18.68 -13.10 7.21
C MET A 4 18.03 -13.29 5.83
N GLU A 5 17.54 -14.49 5.52
CA GLU A 5 16.92 -14.81 4.23
C GLU A 5 15.48 -14.26 4.16
N ALA A 6 14.67 -14.49 5.19
CA ALA A 6 13.30 -13.97 5.27
C ALA A 6 13.22 -12.43 5.16
N SER A 7 14.21 -11.74 5.72
CA SER A 7 14.30 -10.27 5.64
C SER A 7 14.59 -9.78 4.20
N SER A 8 15.32 -10.58 3.42
CA SER A 8 15.66 -10.25 2.03
C SER A 8 14.51 -10.57 1.07
N GLU A 9 13.78 -11.66 1.34
CA GLU A 9 12.57 -12.05 0.59
C GLU A 9 11.46 -11.00 0.76
N MET A 10 11.13 -10.61 1.99
CA MET A 10 10.12 -9.58 2.25
C MET A 10 10.48 -8.22 1.63
N LEU A 11 11.76 -7.86 1.62
CA LEU A 11 12.23 -6.62 0.99
C LEU A 11 12.07 -6.69 -0.53
N LEU A 12 12.38 -7.84 -1.13
CA LEU A 12 12.22 -8.06 -2.57
C LEU A 12 10.74 -8.05 -2.98
N GLU A 13 9.87 -8.73 -2.23
CA GLU A 13 8.42 -8.72 -2.45
C GLU A 13 7.84 -7.31 -2.35
N SER A 14 8.21 -6.57 -1.30
CA SER A 14 7.82 -5.17 -1.12
C SER A 14 8.24 -4.30 -2.31
N HIS A 15 9.44 -4.55 -2.84
CA HIS A 15 9.95 -3.83 -4.01
C HIS A 15 9.15 -4.16 -5.28
N PHE A 16 8.77 -5.42 -5.49
CA PHE A 16 7.91 -5.81 -6.61
C PHE A 16 6.52 -5.19 -6.51
N ILE A 17 5.86 -5.31 -5.35
CA ILE A 17 4.54 -4.71 -5.09
C ILE A 17 4.59 -3.20 -5.34
N TRP A 18 5.63 -2.53 -4.85
CA TRP A 18 5.84 -1.11 -5.10
C TRP A 18 5.86 -0.79 -6.58
N HIS A 19 6.58 -1.55 -7.40
CA HIS A 19 6.72 -1.27 -8.83
C HIS A 19 5.45 -1.58 -9.64
N GLU A 20 4.68 -2.57 -9.21
CA GLU A 20 3.49 -3.04 -9.92
C GLU A 20 2.27 -2.13 -9.74
N ILE A 21 2.04 -1.68 -8.51
CA ILE A 21 0.90 -0.84 -8.15
C ILE A 21 1.08 0.59 -8.67
N ARG A 22 0.05 1.12 -9.31
CA ARG A 22 -0.01 2.47 -9.88
C ARG A 22 -0.87 3.38 -9.04
N VAL A 23 -0.67 4.69 -9.24
CA VAL A 23 -1.62 5.68 -8.74
C VAL A 23 -2.95 5.47 -9.46
N GLY A 24 -4.03 5.41 -8.70
CA GLY A 24 -5.38 5.10 -9.19
C GLY A 24 -5.83 3.67 -8.91
N ASP A 25 -4.90 2.74 -8.67
CA ASP A 25 -5.23 1.35 -8.32
C ASP A 25 -5.83 1.25 -6.93
N LEU A 26 -6.53 0.15 -6.68
CA LEU A 26 -7.10 -0.17 -5.38
C LEU A 26 -6.21 -1.18 -4.67
N ILE A 27 -5.92 -0.97 -3.39
CA ILE A 27 -5.17 -1.90 -2.53
C ILE A 27 -6.00 -2.34 -1.34
N THR A 28 -5.88 -3.60 -0.92
CA THR A 28 -6.38 -4.09 0.36
C THR A 28 -5.21 -4.38 1.30
N LEU A 29 -5.46 -4.31 2.61
CA LEU A 29 -4.41 -4.50 3.61
C LEU A 29 -4.40 -5.92 4.17
N GLU A 30 -3.23 -6.42 4.58
CA GLU A 30 -3.12 -7.69 5.29
C GLU A 30 -3.67 -7.61 6.72
N ALA A 31 -3.65 -6.42 7.32
CA ALA A 31 -4.12 -6.16 8.67
C ALA A 31 -4.69 -4.74 8.79
N ASN A 32 -5.45 -4.50 9.86
CA ASN A 32 -5.86 -3.15 10.22
C ASN A 32 -4.64 -2.27 10.47
N LEU A 33 -4.70 -1.02 10.01
CA LEU A 33 -3.70 0.00 10.32
C LEU A 33 -4.27 0.92 11.39
N GLU A 34 -3.56 1.03 12.50
CA GLU A 34 -3.96 1.79 13.68
C GLU A 34 -2.83 2.75 14.08
N ASP A 35 -3.18 3.95 14.53
CA ASP A 35 -2.26 4.93 15.10
C ASP A 35 -2.82 5.43 16.43
N ASP A 36 -2.03 5.33 17.51
CA ASP A 36 -2.43 5.67 18.88
C ASP A 36 -3.77 5.00 19.33
N GLY A 37 -4.04 3.79 18.85
CA GLY A 37 -5.29 3.06 19.13
C GLY A 37 -6.51 3.54 18.34
N LEU A 38 -6.34 4.48 17.41
CA LEU A 38 -7.34 4.87 16.44
C LEU A 38 -7.18 4.05 15.16
N LEU A 39 -8.24 3.37 14.73
CA LEU A 39 -8.28 2.67 13.46
C LEU A 39 -8.24 3.67 12.30
N LEU A 40 -7.16 3.64 11.53
CA LEU A 40 -6.97 4.48 10.35
C LEU A 40 -7.48 3.80 9.09
N LEU A 41 -7.12 2.52 8.90
CA LEU A 41 -7.54 1.73 7.73
C LEU A 41 -7.96 0.32 8.17
N SER A 42 -9.01 -0.21 7.58
CA SER A 42 -9.49 -1.56 7.83
C SER A 42 -9.07 -2.51 6.71
N HIS A 43 -8.60 -3.70 7.05
CA HIS A 43 -8.19 -4.71 6.06
C HIS A 43 -9.32 -5.21 5.14
N ASP A 44 -10.58 -5.09 5.57
CA ASP A 44 -11.75 -5.60 4.84
C ASP A 44 -12.18 -4.70 3.67
N ARG A 45 -11.48 -3.58 3.44
CA ARG A 45 -11.86 -2.56 2.45
C ARG A 45 -10.72 -2.25 1.48
N PRO A 46 -11.01 -2.02 0.19
CA PRO A 46 -10.05 -1.51 -0.75
C PRO A 46 -9.88 0.01 -0.61
N TYR A 47 -8.65 0.48 -0.81
CA TYR A 47 -8.26 1.89 -0.76
C TYR A 47 -7.58 2.29 -2.05
N GLN A 48 -7.98 3.43 -2.61
CA GLN A 48 -7.36 3.96 -3.81
C GLN A 48 -5.99 4.58 -3.50
N VAL A 49 -4.98 4.19 -4.26
CA VAL A 49 -3.65 4.79 -4.20
C VAL A 49 -3.71 6.16 -4.86
N LEU A 50 -3.55 7.19 -4.05
CA LEU A 50 -3.59 8.59 -4.48
C LEU A 50 -2.20 9.12 -4.87
N ALA A 51 -1.15 8.59 -4.23
CA ALA A 51 0.22 8.94 -4.56
C ALA A 51 1.19 7.82 -4.12
N LYS A 52 2.42 7.92 -4.64
CA LYS A 52 3.56 7.07 -4.30
C LYS A 52 4.70 7.96 -3.86
N LEU A 53 5.18 7.77 -2.64
CA LEU A 53 6.31 8.52 -2.07
C LEU A 53 7.50 7.58 -1.77
N ASP A 54 8.70 8.06 -2.09
CA ASP A 54 9.97 7.47 -1.64
C ASP A 54 10.56 8.44 -0.60
N LEU A 55 10.28 8.18 0.68
CA LEU A 55 10.62 9.10 1.76
C LEU A 55 12.10 9.04 2.13
N ALA A 56 12.71 7.88 1.91
CA ALA A 56 14.13 7.58 2.03
C ALA A 56 14.45 6.32 1.20
N PRO A 57 15.72 6.02 0.89
CA PRO A 57 16.08 4.78 0.22
C PRO A 57 15.54 3.56 0.98
N GLY A 58 14.66 2.79 0.33
CA GLY A 58 14.01 1.62 0.94
C GLY A 58 12.79 1.94 1.83
N ASN A 59 12.38 3.20 1.91
CA ASN A 59 11.19 3.65 2.64
C ASN A 59 10.12 4.17 1.67
N GLN A 60 9.58 3.23 0.89
CA GLN A 60 8.52 3.47 -0.09
C GLN A 60 7.16 3.31 0.57
N VAL A 61 6.24 4.24 0.28
CA VAL A 61 4.88 4.24 0.84
C VAL A 61 3.84 4.66 -0.19
N PHE A 62 2.71 3.97 -0.19
CA PHE A 62 1.50 4.39 -0.87
C PHE A 62 0.75 5.39 0.00
N VAL A 63 0.21 6.43 -0.61
CA VAL A 63 -0.69 7.37 0.06
C VAL A 63 -2.11 7.01 -0.32
N VAL A 64 -2.94 6.74 0.67
CA VAL A 64 -4.38 6.47 0.51
C VAL A 64 -5.18 7.41 1.40
N GLN A 65 -6.47 7.54 1.15
CA GLN A 65 -7.37 8.27 2.05
C GLN A 65 -8.13 7.28 2.94
N SER A 66 -8.14 7.54 4.24
CA SER A 66 -8.96 6.79 5.20
C SER A 66 -10.44 7.03 4.94
N ASP A 67 -11.24 5.97 4.87
CA ASP A 67 -12.70 6.06 4.85
C ASP A 67 -13.29 6.32 6.24
N ILE A 68 -12.48 6.19 7.30
CA ILE A 68 -12.87 6.33 8.70
C ILE A 68 -12.62 7.77 9.17
N THR A 69 -11.40 8.28 8.97
CA THR A 69 -11.01 9.62 9.46
C THR A 69 -11.04 10.67 8.35
N GLY A 70 -10.96 10.26 7.07
CA GLY A 70 -10.84 11.17 5.93
C GLY A 70 -9.42 11.68 5.68
N ASP A 71 -8.45 11.34 6.54
CA ASP A 71 -7.06 11.75 6.43
C ASP A 71 -6.29 10.95 5.39
N LEU A 72 -5.15 11.50 4.95
CA LEU A 72 -4.19 10.78 4.14
C LEU A 72 -3.31 9.90 5.02
N VAL A 73 -3.20 8.63 4.66
CA VAL A 73 -2.49 7.62 5.42
C VAL A 73 -1.41 6.99 4.55
N TYR A 74 -0.24 6.75 5.14
CA TYR A 74 0.87 6.09 4.48
C TYR A 74 0.82 4.58 4.72
N VAL A 75 0.86 3.82 3.63
CA VAL A 75 0.80 2.36 3.64
C VAL A 75 2.08 1.82 3.05
N HIS A 76 2.80 1.01 3.80
CA HIS A 76 3.99 0.35 3.29
C HIS A 76 3.62 -0.82 2.37
N PRO A 77 4.43 -1.13 1.33
CA PRO A 77 4.15 -2.23 0.40
C PRO A 77 4.00 -3.59 1.08
N PHE A 78 4.74 -3.85 2.16
CA PHE A 78 4.63 -5.11 2.92
C PHE A 78 3.29 -5.28 3.64
N LEU A 79 2.46 -4.23 3.74
CA LEU A 79 1.11 -4.32 4.33
C LEU A 79 0.02 -4.59 3.29
N VAL A 80 0.36 -4.68 2.01
CA VAL A 80 -0.60 -4.87 0.93
C VAL A 80 -0.90 -6.36 0.77
N ALA A 81 -2.17 -6.76 0.98
CA ALA A 81 -2.63 -8.13 0.78
C ALA A 81 -2.94 -8.44 -0.69
N SER A 82 -3.56 -7.48 -1.38
CA SER A 82 -3.97 -7.60 -2.76
C SER A 82 -4.13 -6.21 -3.37
N TYR A 83 -4.09 -6.16 -4.70
CA TYR A 83 -4.35 -4.95 -5.45
C TYR A 83 -5.18 -5.27 -6.69
N ASP A 84 -6.06 -4.34 -7.05
CA ASP A 84 -6.86 -4.39 -8.27
C ASP A 84 -6.42 -3.25 -9.17
N ASN A 85 -6.00 -3.61 -10.39
CA ASN A 85 -5.66 -2.62 -11.40
C ASN A 85 -6.98 -1.99 -11.84
N SER A 86 -7.25 -0.78 -11.34
CA SER A 86 -8.41 -0.06 -11.84
C SER A 86 -8.17 0.18 -13.32
N PRO A 87 -9.12 -0.19 -14.20
CA PRO A 87 -8.93 -0.04 -15.63
C PRO A 87 -8.58 1.42 -15.89
N ASP A 88 -7.41 1.63 -16.50
CA ASP A 88 -6.98 2.93 -17.01
C ASP A 88 -8.21 3.58 -17.64
N PRO A 89 -8.61 4.80 -17.22
CA PRO A 89 -9.76 5.46 -17.81
C PRO A 89 -9.40 5.62 -19.28
N SER A 90 -9.91 4.70 -20.09
CA SER A 90 -9.54 4.59 -21.49
C SER A 90 -9.78 5.98 -22.06
N PRO A 91 -8.79 6.63 -22.68
CA PRO A 91 -9.02 7.95 -23.23
C PRO A 91 -10.17 7.79 -24.20
N VAL A 92 -11.31 8.40 -23.85
CA VAL A 92 -12.46 8.51 -24.73
C VAL A 92 -11.96 9.24 -25.99
N MET A 93 -11.70 8.47 -27.05
CA MET A 93 -11.43 8.98 -28.39
C MET A 93 -12.72 9.48 -29.04
#